data_AF-A0A2P5KSD7-F1
#
_entry.id   AF-A0A2P5KSD7-F1
#
_cell.length_a   1.000
_cell.length_b   1.000
_cell.length_c   1.000
_cell.angle_alpha   90.00
_cell.angle_beta   90.00
_cell.angle_gamma   90.00
#
_symmetry.space_group_name_H-M   'P 1'
#
loop_
_entity.id
_entity.type
_entity.pdbx_description
1 polymer ?
#
loop_
_entity_poly.entity_id
_entity_poly.type
_entity_poly.pdbx_seq_one_letter_code
_entity_poly.pdbx_strand_id
1 'polypeptide(L)'
;MTPPPSKPPNLAIALGIGGLIPFVGLAAVIVLNQKLPAADAWRALTLYAAVILSFMGGVHWGRAMASDEPSFAHPAYVVSVIPALIAWFAVAFLPPRPASTVMAIGFAALLLYDLATVKRGQFPSWYGPLRIWLTSIVLTSFAVALLATMIRDDAGGRAGRRVDWPASPTKLQETRVDGPLVRNSPQRTPSVFGSAADHTTLSALRAVLSPMAVSMPLAPVNTAL
;
A
#
# COMPACT_ATOMS: atom_id res chain seq x y z
N MET A 1 11.20 40.55 -5.75
CA MET A 1 10.62 39.32 -5.15
C MET A 1 10.46 39.56 -3.66
N THR A 2 9.24 39.45 -3.12
CA THR A 2 9.04 39.48 -1.66
C THR A 2 9.64 38.22 -1.05
N PRO A 3 10.36 38.30 0.09
CA PRO A 3 10.90 37.12 0.74
C PRO A 3 9.76 36.14 1.09
N PRO A 4 9.99 34.83 0.98
CA PRO A 4 8.98 33.85 1.34
C PRO A 4 8.54 34.04 2.79
N PRO A 5 7.26 33.82 3.12
CA PRO A 5 6.74 34.02 4.47
C PRO A 5 7.48 33.13 5.47
N SER A 6 7.76 33.65 6.66
CA SER A 6 8.49 32.93 7.72
C SER A 6 7.62 31.95 8.52
N LYS A 7 6.29 32.09 8.42
CA LYS A 7 5.31 31.23 9.09
C LYS A 7 4.49 30.46 8.05
N PRO A 8 4.12 29.21 8.36
CA PRO A 8 3.22 28.45 7.49
C PRO A 8 1.84 29.11 7.47
N PRO A 9 1.13 29.10 6.33
CA PRO A 9 -0.27 29.50 6.27
C PRO A 9 -1.13 28.60 7.16
N ASN A 10 -2.12 29.16 7.87
CA ASN A 10 -3.01 28.40 8.76
C ASN A 10 -3.70 27.24 8.03
N LEU A 11 -4.07 27.44 6.76
CA LEU A 11 -4.71 26.41 5.96
C LEU A 11 -3.77 25.22 5.68
N ALA A 12 -2.46 25.48 5.48
CA ALA A 12 -1.48 24.41 5.28
C ALA A 12 -1.34 23.55 6.55
N ILE A 13 -1.37 24.18 7.73
CA ILE A 13 -1.38 23.47 9.01
C ILE A 13 -2.66 22.66 9.16
N ALA A 14 -3.82 23.28 8.94
CA ALA A 14 -5.12 22.63 9.11
C ALA A 14 -5.29 21.41 8.19
N LEU A 15 -4.93 21.54 6.91
CA LEU A 15 -4.97 20.43 5.95
C LEU A 15 -3.90 19.37 6.26
N GLY A 16 -2.71 19.78 6.70
CA GLY A 16 -1.67 18.85 7.15
C GLY A 16 -2.13 17.99 8.32
N ILE A 17 -2.74 18.60 9.34
CA ILE A 17 -3.33 17.89 10.49
C ILE A 17 -4.51 17.02 10.04
N GLY A 18 -5.38 17.55 9.19
CA GLY A 18 -6.52 16.79 8.64
C GLY A 18 -6.07 15.53 7.91
N GLY A 19 -4.96 15.60 7.18
CA GLY A 19 -4.34 14.45 6.51
C GLY A 19 -3.80 13.38 7.46
N LEU A 20 -3.62 13.65 8.75
CA LEU A 20 -3.18 12.66 9.74
C LEU A 20 -4.33 11.81 10.30
N ILE A 21 -5.58 12.27 10.14
CA ILE A 21 -6.76 11.62 10.74
C ILE A 21 -6.84 10.14 10.33
N PRO A 22 -6.72 9.76 9.03
CA PRO A 22 -6.85 8.36 8.66
C PRO A 22 -5.68 7.51 9.15
N PHE A 23 -4.46 8.06 9.22
CA PHE A 23 -3.30 7.32 9.76
C PHE A 23 -3.52 6.93 11.22
N VAL A 24 -3.86 7.91 12.06
CA VAL A 24 -4.05 7.69 13.49
C VAL A 24 -5.29 6.82 13.74
N GLY A 25 -6.40 7.10 13.05
CA GLY A 25 -7.64 6.35 13.19
C GLY A 25 -7.50 4.87 12.80
N LEU A 26 -6.89 4.59 11.64
CA LEU A 26 -6.70 3.20 11.18
C LEU A 26 -5.67 2.46 12.03
N ALA A 27 -4.59 3.12 12.46
CA ALA A 27 -3.66 2.54 13.42
C ALA A 27 -4.36 2.19 14.74
N ALA A 28 -5.22 3.07 15.26
CA ALA A 28 -6.00 2.80 16.46
C ALA A 28 -6.95 1.60 16.28
N VAL A 29 -7.65 1.49 15.14
CA VAL A 29 -8.49 0.32 14.82
C VAL A 29 -7.68 -0.97 14.85
N ILE A 30 -6.50 -0.98 14.24
CA ILE A 30 -5.58 -2.13 14.25
C ILE A 30 -5.15 -2.46 15.68
N VAL A 31 -4.77 -1.47 16.48
CA VAL A 31 -4.29 -1.61 17.88
C VAL A 31 -5.39 -2.03 18.86
N LEU A 32 -6.63 -1.62 18.62
CA LEU A 32 -7.77 -1.97 19.47
C LEU A 32 -8.43 -3.29 19.06
N ASN A 33 -8.02 -3.86 17.91
CA ASN A 33 -8.60 -5.08 17.35
C ASN A 33 -10.13 -4.99 17.23
N GLN A 34 -10.63 -3.80 16.86
CA GLN A 34 -12.07 -3.58 16.71
C GLN A 34 -12.63 -4.42 15.56
N LYS A 35 -13.95 -4.65 15.57
CA LYS A 35 -14.68 -5.60 14.69
C LYS A 35 -14.55 -5.37 13.17
N LEU A 36 -13.81 -4.35 12.72
CA LEU A 36 -13.37 -4.29 11.33
C LEU A 36 -12.38 -5.44 11.10
N PRO A 37 -12.55 -6.24 10.03
CA PRO A 37 -11.54 -7.22 9.67
C PRO A 37 -10.18 -6.50 9.57
N ALA A 38 -9.19 -6.91 10.36
CA ALA A 38 -7.91 -6.21 10.43
C ALA A 38 -7.22 -6.12 9.05
N ALA A 39 -7.49 -7.08 8.16
CA ALA A 39 -7.05 -7.06 6.76
C ALA A 39 -7.54 -5.82 6.00
N ASP A 40 -8.76 -5.36 6.29
CA ASP A 40 -9.35 -4.19 5.64
C ASP A 40 -8.76 -2.89 6.21
N ALA A 41 -8.49 -2.84 7.52
CA ALA A 41 -7.85 -1.69 8.15
C ALA A 41 -6.40 -1.49 7.66
N TRP A 42 -5.63 -2.58 7.54
CA TRP A 42 -4.26 -2.51 6.99
C TRP A 42 -4.24 -2.09 5.53
N ARG A 43 -5.14 -2.64 4.70
CA ARG A 43 -5.27 -2.24 3.29
C ARG A 43 -5.67 -0.78 3.17
N ALA A 44 -6.65 -0.32 3.94
CA ALA A 44 -7.05 1.08 3.96
C ALA A 44 -5.90 1.99 4.38
N LEU A 45 -5.11 1.58 5.39
CA LEU A 45 -3.96 2.35 5.87
C LEU A 45 -2.89 2.49 4.78
N THR A 46 -2.52 1.39 4.11
CA THR A 46 -1.49 1.42 3.06
C THR A 46 -1.98 2.10 1.79
N LEU A 47 -3.26 1.96 1.42
CA LEU A 47 -3.87 2.68 0.31
C LEU A 47 -3.85 4.20 0.56
N TYR A 48 -4.29 4.64 1.73
CA TYR A 48 -4.26 6.05 2.09
C TYR A 48 -2.83 6.60 2.14
N ALA A 49 -1.90 5.81 2.69
CA ALA A 49 -0.49 6.14 2.69
C ALA A 49 0.06 6.33 1.27
N ALA A 50 -0.34 5.47 0.32
CA ALA A 50 0.06 5.60 -1.07
C ALA A 50 -0.46 6.91 -1.70
N VAL A 51 -1.70 7.28 -1.41
CA VAL A 51 -2.28 8.56 -1.86
C VAL A 51 -1.47 9.74 -1.32
N ILE A 52 -1.20 9.77 -0.01
CA ILE A 52 -0.48 10.88 0.61
C ILE A 52 0.98 10.93 0.15
N LEU A 53 1.66 9.78 0.05
CA LEU A 53 3.04 9.73 -0.43
C LEU A 53 3.15 10.22 -1.88
N SER A 54 2.17 9.85 -2.73
CA SER A 54 2.09 10.32 -4.12
C SER A 54 1.81 11.82 -4.20
N PHE A 55 0.87 12.34 -3.39
CA PHE A 55 0.58 13.76 -3.29
C PHE A 55 1.82 14.56 -2.88
N MET A 56 2.54 14.10 -1.85
CA MET A 56 3.76 14.76 -1.39
C MET A 56 4.89 14.71 -2.43
N GLY A 57 5.04 13.60 -3.16
CA GLY A 57 5.93 13.53 -4.32
C GLY A 57 5.55 14.59 -5.36
N GLY A 58 4.27 14.67 -5.73
CA GLY A 58 3.74 15.61 -6.72
C GLY A 58 4.03 17.08 -6.42
N VAL A 59 4.20 17.48 -5.15
CA VAL A 59 4.60 18.83 -4.76
C VAL A 59 5.92 19.24 -5.42
N HIS A 60 6.87 18.31 -5.59
CA HIS A 60 8.15 18.60 -6.24
C HIS A 60 8.00 18.89 -7.72
N TRP A 61 7.08 18.22 -8.43
CA TRP A 61 6.76 18.56 -9.82
C TRP A 61 6.21 19.98 -9.91
N GLY A 62 5.23 20.30 -9.05
CA GLY A 62 4.65 21.64 -8.97
C GLY A 62 5.69 22.73 -8.73
N ARG A 63 6.63 22.48 -7.80
CA ARG A 63 7.70 23.42 -7.49
C ARG A 63 8.74 23.53 -8.61
N ALA A 64 9.03 22.43 -9.29
CA ALA A 64 9.95 22.37 -10.43
C ALA A 64 9.43 23.20 -11.61
N MET A 65 8.12 23.16 -11.89
CA MET A 65 7.50 24.00 -12.93
C MET A 65 7.61 25.50 -12.64
N ALA A 66 7.69 25.87 -11.36
CA ALA A 66 7.86 27.25 -10.92
C ALA A 66 9.33 27.64 -10.68
N SER A 67 10.29 26.87 -11.18
CA SER A 67 11.72 27.08 -11.00
C SER A 67 12.44 27.21 -12.33
N ASP A 68 13.19 28.30 -12.51
CA ASP A 68 14.06 28.48 -13.67
C ASP A 68 15.42 27.77 -13.51
N GLU A 69 15.70 27.20 -12.33
CA GLU A 69 16.95 26.52 -12.01
C GLU A 69 16.94 25.03 -12.43
N PRO A 70 17.67 24.62 -13.49
CA PRO A 70 17.61 23.24 -14.00
C PRO A 70 18.21 22.21 -13.02
N SER A 71 19.22 22.61 -12.24
CA SER A 71 19.86 21.78 -11.21
C SER A 71 18.90 21.35 -10.10
N PHE A 72 17.82 22.10 -9.87
CA PHE A 72 16.73 21.71 -8.99
C PHE A 72 15.61 21.00 -9.74
N ALA A 73 15.16 21.55 -10.86
CA ALA A 73 13.96 21.11 -11.54
C ALA A 73 14.06 19.65 -12.02
N HIS A 74 15.20 19.25 -12.63
CA HIS A 74 15.35 17.91 -13.18
C HIS A 74 15.25 16.81 -12.10
N PRO A 75 16.01 16.86 -10.99
CA PRO A 75 15.83 15.90 -9.89
C PRO A 75 14.43 15.94 -9.27
N ALA A 76 13.82 17.11 -9.17
CA ALA A 76 12.51 17.28 -8.55
C ALA A 76 11.39 16.58 -9.37
N TYR A 77 11.49 16.55 -10.70
CA TYR A 77 10.58 15.74 -11.52
C TYR A 77 10.73 14.24 -11.23
N VAL A 78 11.96 13.72 -11.14
CA VAL A 78 12.19 12.30 -10.82
C VAL A 78 11.62 11.97 -9.44
N VAL A 79 11.95 12.77 -8.43
CA VAL A 79 11.49 12.56 -7.05
C VAL A 79 9.99 12.71 -6.91
N SER A 80 9.31 13.39 -7.84
CA SER A 80 7.85 13.45 -7.80
C SER A 80 7.15 12.15 -8.22
N VAL A 81 7.79 11.33 -9.06
CA VAL A 81 7.21 10.11 -9.63
C VAL A 81 7.63 8.87 -8.85
N ILE A 82 8.90 8.80 -8.43
CA ILE A 82 9.46 7.60 -7.77
C ILE A 82 8.66 7.17 -6.53
N PRO A 83 8.28 8.06 -5.58
CA PRO A 83 7.49 7.66 -4.42
C PRO A 83 6.11 7.12 -4.79
N ALA A 84 5.46 7.68 -5.82
CA ALA A 84 4.15 7.21 -6.29
C ALA A 84 4.24 5.81 -6.88
N LEU A 85 5.28 5.53 -7.68
CA LEU A 85 5.51 4.19 -8.24
C LEU A 85 5.85 3.16 -7.17
N ILE A 86 6.71 3.52 -6.21
CA ILE A 86 7.04 2.65 -5.06
C ILE A 86 5.77 2.34 -4.27
N ALA A 87 4.96 3.37 -3.99
CA ALA A 87 3.72 3.21 -3.25
C ALA A 87 2.72 2.31 -3.97
N TRP A 88 2.50 2.55 -5.26
CA TRP A 88 1.62 1.73 -6.08
C TRP A 88 2.07 0.27 -6.10
N PHE A 89 3.36 0.02 -6.35
CA PHE A 89 3.91 -1.33 -6.38
C PHE A 89 3.77 -2.03 -5.01
N ALA A 90 4.07 -1.32 -3.93
CA ALA A 90 3.93 -1.84 -2.57
C ALA A 90 2.48 -2.24 -2.26
N VAL A 91 1.49 -1.43 -2.63
CA VAL A 91 0.09 -1.78 -2.40
C VAL A 91 -0.38 -2.92 -3.30
N ALA A 92 0.02 -2.92 -4.58
CA ALA A 92 -0.46 -3.88 -5.56
C ALA A 92 0.11 -5.30 -5.36
N PHE A 93 1.37 -5.41 -4.92
CA PHE A 93 2.09 -6.68 -4.97
C PHE A 93 2.57 -7.20 -3.61
N LEU A 94 2.59 -6.37 -2.55
CA LEU A 94 3.04 -6.82 -1.23
C LEU A 94 1.84 -7.08 -0.29
N PRO A 95 1.98 -8.04 0.65
CA PRO A 95 1.06 -8.14 1.77
C PRO A 95 1.03 -6.83 2.59
N PRO A 96 -0.07 -6.53 3.31
CA PRO A 96 -0.24 -5.20 3.90
C PRO A 96 0.85 -4.78 4.92
N ARG A 97 1.37 -5.73 5.71
CA ARG A 97 2.45 -5.44 6.67
C ARG A 97 3.77 -5.03 6.00
N PRO A 98 4.38 -5.84 5.10
CA PRO A 98 5.58 -5.40 4.39
C PRO A 98 5.34 -4.17 3.51
N ALA A 99 4.16 -4.01 2.91
CA ALA A 99 3.79 -2.78 2.20
C ALA A 99 3.88 -1.56 3.13
N SER A 100 3.40 -1.65 4.38
CA SER A 100 3.49 -0.57 5.36
C SER A 100 4.94 -0.17 5.71
N THR A 101 5.86 -1.15 5.78
CA THR A 101 7.29 -0.87 5.98
C THR A 101 7.88 -0.13 4.79
N VAL A 102 7.54 -0.53 3.57
CA VAL A 102 7.96 0.18 2.35
C VAL A 102 7.42 1.61 2.34
N MET A 103 6.17 1.83 2.72
CA MET A 103 5.59 3.17 2.86
C MET A 103 6.35 4.02 3.88
N ALA A 104 6.65 3.47 5.06
CA ALA A 104 7.39 4.17 6.11
C ALA A 104 8.78 4.61 5.61
N ILE A 105 9.50 3.73 4.91
CA ILE A 105 10.78 4.06 4.28
C ILE A 105 10.60 5.16 3.22
N GLY A 106 9.57 5.05 2.38
CA GLY A 106 9.26 6.06 1.37
C GLY A 106 9.00 7.45 1.95
N PHE A 107 8.20 7.53 3.02
CA PHE A 107 7.96 8.78 3.76
C PHE A 107 9.24 9.34 4.38
N ALA A 108 10.07 8.50 5.00
CA ALA A 108 11.33 8.93 5.58
C ALA A 108 12.31 9.44 4.51
N ALA A 109 12.44 8.73 3.38
CA ALA A 109 13.29 9.13 2.26
C ALA A 109 12.82 10.46 1.65
N LEU A 110 11.51 10.62 1.44
CA LEU A 110 10.95 11.86 0.92
C LEU A 110 11.15 13.03 1.90
N LEU A 111 11.00 12.80 3.21
CA LEU A 111 11.30 13.80 4.23
C LEU A 111 12.77 14.23 4.19
N LEU A 112 13.71 13.30 4.04
CA LEU A 112 15.13 13.65 3.92
C LEU A 112 15.38 14.53 2.68
N TYR A 113 14.72 14.21 1.56
CA TYR A 113 14.78 15.04 0.36
C TYR A 113 14.16 16.43 0.57
N ASP A 114 12.98 16.51 1.19
CA ASP A 114 12.32 17.76 1.57
C ASP A 114 13.27 18.64 2.40
N LEU A 115 13.93 18.07 3.41
CA LEU A 115 14.85 18.81 4.26
C LEU A 115 16.11 19.27 3.50
N ALA A 116 16.62 18.47 2.57
CA ALA A 116 17.74 18.86 1.72
C ALA A 116 17.37 20.04 0.80
N THR A 117 16.16 20.04 0.23
CA THR A 117 15.68 21.12 -0.64
C THR A 117 15.38 22.41 0.15
N VAL A 118 14.85 22.30 1.38
CA VAL A 118 14.70 23.45 2.29
C VAL A 118 16.06 24.07 2.62
N LYS A 119 17.08 23.24 2.94
CA LYS A 119 18.44 23.73 3.22
C LYS A 119 19.08 24.47 2.03
N ARG A 120 18.70 24.10 0.80
CA ARG A 120 19.13 24.76 -0.44
C ARG A 120 18.31 26.02 -0.78
N GLY A 121 17.33 26.40 0.04
CA GLY A 121 16.48 27.55 -0.21
C GLY A 121 15.41 27.33 -1.29
N GLN A 122 15.20 26.09 -1.73
CA GLN A 122 14.26 25.76 -2.81
C GLN A 122 12.82 25.73 -2.31
N PHE A 123 12.63 25.46 -1.01
CA PHE A 123 11.35 25.55 -0.30
C PHE A 123 11.42 26.58 0.84
N PRO A 124 10.27 27.15 1.26
CA PRO A 124 10.21 28.04 2.41
C PRO A 124 10.73 27.37 3.70
N SER A 125 11.35 28.15 4.57
CA SER A 125 11.98 27.64 5.81
C SER A 125 11.00 26.95 6.76
N TRP A 126 9.71 27.33 6.75
CA TRP A 126 8.68 26.68 7.57
C TRP A 126 8.27 25.28 7.08
N TYR A 127 8.54 24.95 5.81
CA TYR A 127 8.11 23.67 5.23
C TYR A 127 8.79 22.49 5.92
N GLY A 128 10.10 22.57 6.17
CA GLY A 128 10.87 21.50 6.81
C GLY A 128 10.33 21.09 8.19
N PRO A 129 10.21 22.01 9.17
CA PRO A 129 9.67 21.70 10.50
C PRO A 129 8.25 21.12 10.46
N LEU A 130 7.38 21.66 9.59
CA LEU A 130 6.02 21.13 9.42
C LEU A 130 6.07 19.68 8.91
N ARG A 131 6.91 19.40 7.90
CA ARG A 131 7.07 18.06 7.32
C ARG A 131 7.64 17.06 8.31
N ILE A 132 8.61 17.46 9.14
CA ILE A 132 9.14 16.62 10.23
C ILE A 132 7.99 16.21 11.14
N TRP A 133 7.25 17.19 11.67
CA TRP A 133 6.20 16.92 12.65
C TRP A 133 5.09 16.01 12.10
N LEU A 134 4.57 16.31 10.90
CA LEU A 134 3.54 15.48 10.26
C LEU A 134 4.04 14.07 9.94
N THR A 135 5.24 13.96 9.37
CA THR A 135 5.80 12.67 8.96
C THR A 135 6.15 11.81 10.17
N SER A 136 6.63 12.39 11.27
CA SER A 136 6.85 11.67 12.53
C SER A 136 5.58 10.98 12.99
N ILE A 137 4.43 11.65 12.95
CA ILE A 137 3.13 11.05 13.35
C ILE A 137 2.75 9.90 12.40
N VAL A 138 2.96 10.05 11.09
CA VAL A 138 2.74 8.98 10.11
C VAL A 138 3.61 7.76 10.43
N LEU A 139 4.90 7.95 10.66
CA LEU A 139 5.84 6.87 10.97
C LEU A 139 5.51 6.19 12.30
N THR A 140 5.15 6.96 13.33
CA THR A 140 4.70 6.41 14.61
C THR A 140 3.42 5.60 14.45
N SER A 141 2.48 6.04 13.61
CA SER A 141 1.24 5.29 13.34
C SER A 141 1.53 3.91 12.73
N PHE A 142 2.44 3.85 11.75
CA PHE A 142 2.91 2.57 11.20
C PHE A 142 3.62 1.69 12.24
N ALA A 143 4.56 2.28 12.99
CA ALA A 143 5.34 1.55 13.98
C ALA A 143 4.45 0.93 15.08
N VAL A 144 3.50 1.70 15.59
CA VAL A 144 2.56 1.24 16.62
C VAL A 144 1.64 0.14 16.07
N ALA A 145 1.10 0.30 14.86
CA ALA A 145 0.27 -0.72 14.23
C ALA A 145 1.03 -2.04 14.04
N LEU A 146 2.27 -1.96 13.54
CA LEU A 146 3.14 -3.13 13.35
C LEU A 146 3.44 -3.81 14.67
N LEU A 147 3.91 -3.06 15.67
CA LEU A 147 4.27 -3.59 16.98
C LEU A 147 3.07 -4.27 17.67
N ALA A 148 1.89 -3.66 17.62
CA ALA A 148 0.68 -4.24 18.20
C ALA A 148 0.34 -5.60 17.57
N THR A 149 0.50 -5.74 16.25
CA THR A 149 0.25 -7.03 15.59
C THR A 149 1.32 -8.07 15.87
N MET A 150 2.59 -7.69 15.93
CA MET A 150 3.69 -8.62 16.26
C MET A 150 3.51 -9.22 17.66
N ILE A 151 3.17 -8.40 18.66
CA ILE A 151 2.93 -8.86 20.04
C ILE A 151 1.78 -9.89 20.09
N ARG A 152 0.73 -9.72 19.28
CA ARG A 152 -0.40 -10.65 19.23
C ARG A 152 -0.03 -11.97 18.57
N ASP A 153 0.74 -11.93 17.50
CA ASP A 153 1.17 -13.14 16.80
C ASP A 153 2.04 -14.02 17.73
N ASP A 154 2.93 -13.38 18.49
CA ASP A 154 3.76 -14.06 19.51
C ASP A 154 2.91 -14.68 20.63
N ALA A 155 1.89 -13.95 21.11
CA ALA A 155 0.97 -14.43 22.14
C ALA A 155 0.16 -15.64 21.65
N GLY A 156 -0.33 -15.61 20.40
CA GLY A 156 -1.03 -16.73 19.77
C GLY A 156 -0.14 -17.96 19.60
N GLY A 157 1.10 -17.78 19.15
CA GLY A 157 2.07 -18.86 19.00
C GLY A 157 2.46 -19.52 20.33
N ARG A 158 2.54 -18.75 21.41
CA ARG A 158 2.77 -19.28 22.77
C ARG A 158 1.57 -20.06 23.30
N ALA A 159 0.35 -19.60 23.03
CA ALA A 159 -0.87 -20.30 23.42
C ALA A 159 -1.00 -21.64 22.68
N GLY A 160 -0.78 -21.68 21.36
CA GLY A 160 -0.83 -22.90 20.57
C GLY A 160 0.16 -23.97 21.03
N ARG A 161 1.41 -23.59 21.32
CA ARG A 161 2.43 -24.53 21.83
C ARG A 161 2.12 -25.12 23.22
N ARG A 162 1.24 -24.49 24.01
CA ARG A 162 0.94 -24.93 25.37
C ARG A 162 -0.15 -26.03 25.42
N VAL A 163 -0.91 -26.25 24.34
CA VAL A 163 -2.16 -27.04 24.39
C VAL A 163 -2.05 -28.46 23.81
N ASP A 164 -0.96 -28.83 23.13
CA ASP A 164 -0.81 -30.17 22.53
C ASP A 164 -0.16 -31.20 23.46
N TRP A 165 -0.61 -31.31 24.71
CA TRP A 165 -0.36 -32.53 25.48
C TRP A 165 -1.51 -33.49 25.23
N PRO A 166 -1.29 -34.69 24.63
CA PRO A 166 -2.30 -35.72 24.60
C PRO A 166 -2.55 -36.16 26.05
N ALA A 167 -3.57 -35.56 26.67
CA ALA A 167 -4.10 -36.01 27.94
C ALA A 167 -4.69 -37.41 27.68
N SER A 168 -3.89 -38.44 27.99
CA SER A 168 -4.25 -39.84 28.31
C SER A 168 -3.29 -40.82 27.63
N PRO A 169 -2.43 -41.56 28.37
CA PRO A 169 -1.76 -42.76 27.84
C PRO A 169 -2.74 -43.88 27.43
N THR A 170 -4.03 -43.73 27.70
CA THR A 170 -5.07 -44.74 27.50
C THR A 170 -5.40 -45.04 26.02
N LYS A 171 -5.02 -44.18 25.06
CA LYS A 171 -5.28 -44.43 23.62
C LYS A 171 -4.24 -45.30 22.91
N LEU A 172 -3.16 -45.71 23.59
CA LEU A 172 -2.12 -46.56 22.99
C LEU A 172 -2.42 -48.07 23.11
N GLN A 173 -3.43 -48.46 23.88
CA GLN A 173 -3.79 -49.86 24.09
C GLN A 173 -4.93 -50.36 23.20
N GLU A 174 -5.72 -49.47 22.61
CA GLU A 174 -6.91 -49.83 21.83
C GLU A 174 -6.61 -50.14 20.35
N THR A 175 -5.41 -49.81 19.86
CA THR A 175 -5.01 -50.03 18.45
C THR A 175 -4.18 -51.30 18.22
N ARG A 176 -3.98 -52.15 19.24
CA ARG A 176 -3.14 -53.35 19.10
C ARG A 176 -3.86 -54.67 19.39
N VAL A 177 -5.09 -54.86 18.95
CA VAL A 177 -5.66 -56.22 18.79
C VAL A 177 -6.69 -56.23 17.65
N ASP A 178 -6.37 -57.00 16.61
CA ASP A 178 -7.23 -57.68 15.62
C ASP A 178 -7.98 -56.91 14.50
N GLY A 179 -7.45 -57.02 13.27
CA GLY A 179 -8.21 -56.83 12.02
C GLY A 179 -7.68 -57.75 10.90
N PRO A 180 -8.54 -58.46 10.15
CA PRO A 180 -8.11 -59.45 9.18
C PRO A 180 -7.40 -58.81 7.97
N LEU A 181 -6.41 -59.51 7.43
CA LEU A 181 -5.61 -59.09 6.28
C LEU A 181 -6.49 -58.83 5.05
N VAL A 182 -6.87 -57.58 4.82
CA VAL A 182 -7.56 -57.13 3.60
C VAL A 182 -6.57 -57.17 2.43
N ARG A 183 -6.81 -58.09 1.50
CA ARG A 183 -6.06 -58.27 0.27
C ARG A 183 -6.37 -57.13 -0.71
N ASN A 184 -5.45 -56.18 -0.87
CA ASN A 184 -5.58 -55.11 -1.85
C ASN A 184 -5.56 -55.67 -3.28
N SER A 185 -6.61 -55.36 -4.04
CA SER A 185 -6.65 -55.54 -5.50
C SER A 185 -6.28 -54.21 -6.18
N PRO A 186 -5.55 -54.20 -7.31
CA PRO A 186 -5.12 -52.96 -7.96
C PRO A 186 -6.32 -52.26 -8.60
N GLN A 187 -6.65 -51.07 -8.12
CA GLN A 187 -7.62 -50.17 -8.75
C GLN A 187 -7.00 -49.57 -10.02
N ARG A 188 -7.67 -49.77 -11.17
CA ARG A 188 -7.36 -49.12 -12.46
C ARG A 188 -7.63 -47.62 -12.33
N THR A 189 -6.66 -46.79 -12.71
CA THR A 189 -6.83 -45.35 -12.92
C THR A 189 -7.59 -45.07 -14.21
N PRO A 190 -8.62 -44.21 -14.21
CA PRO A 190 -9.09 -43.55 -15.42
C PRO A 190 -8.24 -42.31 -15.68
N SER A 191 -7.60 -42.27 -16.85
CA SER A 191 -6.93 -41.08 -17.39
C SER A 191 -7.96 -39.98 -17.69
N VAL A 192 -7.92 -38.89 -16.95
CA VAL A 192 -8.69 -37.67 -17.27
C VAL A 192 -7.72 -36.66 -17.89
N PHE A 193 -7.45 -36.85 -19.17
CA PHE A 193 -7.07 -35.76 -20.07
C PHE A 193 -8.35 -35.29 -20.78
N GLY A 194 -8.77 -34.05 -20.50
CA GLY A 194 -9.76 -33.28 -21.24
C GLY A 194 -9.53 -31.82 -20.85
N SER A 195 -8.85 -31.01 -21.64
CA SER A 195 -9.33 -30.35 -22.87
C SER A 195 -10.66 -29.65 -22.67
N ALA A 196 -10.59 -28.41 -22.17
CA ALA A 196 -11.58 -27.37 -22.41
C ALA A 196 -10.91 -26.02 -22.10
N ALA A 197 -10.25 -25.45 -23.11
CA ALA A 197 -9.98 -24.01 -23.12
C ALA A 197 -11.35 -23.32 -23.27
N ASP A 198 -11.86 -22.81 -22.15
CA ASP A 198 -13.15 -22.15 -22.10
C ASP A 198 -13.19 -20.95 -23.05
N HIS A 199 -14.22 -20.94 -23.89
CA HIS A 199 -14.62 -19.88 -24.82
C HIS A 199 -14.87 -18.53 -24.12
N THR A 200 -15.00 -18.54 -22.79
CA THR A 200 -15.24 -17.41 -21.90
C THR A 200 -13.99 -16.56 -21.64
N THR A 201 -12.79 -17.14 -21.70
CA THR A 201 -11.53 -16.39 -21.50
C THR A 201 -11.10 -15.62 -22.75
N LEU A 202 -11.47 -16.10 -23.95
CA LEU A 202 -11.14 -15.42 -25.21
C LEU A 202 -12.03 -14.20 -25.50
N SER A 203 -13.29 -14.19 -25.03
CA SER A 203 -14.19 -13.04 -25.19
C SER A 203 -13.82 -11.88 -24.26
N ALA A 204 -13.39 -12.18 -23.03
CA ALA A 204 -12.90 -11.17 -22.09
C ALA A 204 -11.62 -10.48 -22.59
N LEU A 205 -10.70 -11.22 -23.22
CA LEU A 205 -9.48 -10.64 -23.79
C LEU A 205 -9.78 -9.72 -25.00
N ARG A 206 -10.80 -10.04 -25.81
CA ARG A 206 -11.18 -9.24 -26.98
C ARG A 206 -11.84 -7.91 -26.61
N ALA A 207 -12.54 -7.85 -25.49
CA ALA A 207 -13.13 -6.61 -24.98
C ALA A 207 -12.09 -5.61 -24.45
N VAL A 208 -10.97 -6.10 -23.91
CA VAL A 208 -9.88 -5.27 -23.37
C VAL A 208 -8.95 -4.74 -24.48
N LEU A 209 -8.88 -5.42 -25.62
CA LEU A 209 -7.95 -5.09 -26.72
C LEU A 209 -8.60 -4.36 -27.91
N SER A 210 -9.89 -4.01 -27.85
CA SER A 210 -10.51 -3.18 -28.90
C SER A 210 -10.23 -1.69 -28.66
N PRO A 211 -9.43 -1.01 -29.51
CA PRO A 211 -9.33 0.44 -29.46
C PRO A 211 -10.68 1.06 -29.87
N MET A 212 -11.19 1.97 -29.05
CA MET A 212 -12.37 2.79 -29.35
C MET A 212 -12.12 3.56 -30.66
N ALA A 213 -12.83 3.18 -31.71
CA ALA A 213 -12.96 3.99 -32.91
C ALA A 213 -13.74 5.26 -32.53
N VAL A 214 -13.01 6.36 -32.35
CA VAL A 214 -13.57 7.70 -32.23
C VAL A 214 -14.26 8.03 -33.57
N SER A 215 -15.59 7.90 -33.60
CA SER A 215 -16.41 8.41 -34.69
C SER A 215 -16.51 9.93 -34.55
N MET A 216 -15.59 10.64 -35.19
CA MET A 216 -15.59 12.10 -35.29
C MET A 216 -16.59 12.49 -36.40
N PRO A 217 -17.66 13.26 -36.12
CA PRO A 217 -18.56 13.72 -37.17
C PRO A 217 -17.89 14.86 -37.95
N LEU A 218 -17.66 14.63 -39.25
CA LEU A 218 -17.23 15.67 -40.18
C LEU A 218 -18.33 16.73 -40.30
N ALA A 219 -18.02 17.98 -39.95
CA ALA A 219 -18.88 19.11 -40.24
C ALA A 219 -19.00 19.30 -41.77
N PRO A 220 -20.20 19.56 -42.31
CA PRO A 220 -20.34 19.86 -43.73
C PRO A 220 -19.73 21.24 -44.04
N VAL A 221 -18.73 21.25 -44.90
CA VAL A 221 -18.26 22.46 -45.58
C VAL A 221 -19.38 22.93 -46.50
N ASN A 222 -20.05 24.00 -46.13
CA ASN A 222 -21.06 24.63 -46.97
C ASN A 222 -20.34 25.51 -48.00
N THR A 223 -20.06 24.96 -49.18
CA THR A 223 -19.80 25.74 -50.38
C THR A 223 -21.12 26.09 -51.03
N ALA A 224 -21.60 27.31 -50.79
CA ALA A 224 -22.69 27.91 -51.54
C ALA A 224 -22.38 29.39 -51.77
N LEU A 225 -22.01 29.68 -53.02
CA LEU A 225 -22.12 30.92 -53.81
C LEU A 225 -21.33 32.16 -53.35
#